data_AF-A0A536SZ40-F1
#
_entry.id   AF-A0A536SZ40-F1
#
_cell.length_a   1.000
_cell.length_b   1.000
_cell.length_c   1.000
_cell.angle_alpha   90.00
_cell.angle_beta   90.00
_cell.angle_gamma   90.00
#
_symmetry.space_group_name_H-M   'P 1'
#
loop_
_entity.id
_entity.type
_entity.pdbx_description
1 polymer ?
#
loop_
_entity_poly.entity_id
_entity_poly.type
_entity_poly.pdbx_seq_one_letter_code
_entity_poly.pdbx_strand_id
1 'polypeptide(L)'
;MVRPEIRALAAYPVAKAEGMVKLDAMENPYPLPGPVRARLDAALSRVAVNRYPDGGADAVKTALSHALRIPDGQGVLLGNGSDELIHIITLALARPGAVVLAPEPSFVMYRMDAVYAGMRFVGVPLAGDFSLDLPAMRAAIEREQPALVFIAYPNNPTGNLFGARDVEAVLQAAPGLVVVDEAYYAFADASFLPRVAEHPNLLVLRTVSKVGMAGLRLGYAVAAPEWIAELNKVRAPYNVNALTQAAAVALLSDTGWIAAQASAIRAERMRLASALERLPGTKVFPTQTNFVLVRVADANEVFEGLKARRILVKNVHRWQRPRKTTCCSPLASSFADERHQGPRFRRRRPARPRRAGHERDDDHRRGESGRRGSRRARDRRAVPRSHARPGRASRHA
;
A
#
# COMPACT_ATOMS: atom_id res chain seq x y z
N MET A 1 22.03 -17.70 0.07
CA MET A 1 21.53 -17.45 1.44
C MET A 1 20.59 -16.24 1.39
N VAL A 2 19.47 -16.25 2.12
CA VAL A 2 18.52 -15.11 2.18
C VAL A 2 18.94 -14.14 3.28
N ARG A 3 18.86 -12.83 3.03
CA ARG A 3 19.18 -11.74 3.98
C ARG A 3 18.46 -11.93 5.34
N PRO A 4 19.14 -11.81 6.50
CA PRO A 4 18.53 -12.04 7.82
C PRO A 4 17.26 -11.22 8.10
N GLU A 5 17.27 -9.96 7.72
CA GLU A 5 16.16 -9.03 7.85
C GLU A 5 14.92 -9.49 7.05
N ILE A 6 15.11 -10.14 5.90
CA ILE A 6 14.01 -10.72 5.12
C ILE A 6 13.49 -12.00 5.77
N ARG A 7 14.38 -12.85 6.32
CA ARG A 7 13.99 -14.05 7.07
C ARG A 7 13.18 -13.73 8.33
N ALA A 8 13.37 -12.55 8.92
CA ALA A 8 12.64 -12.10 10.09
C ALA A 8 11.20 -11.63 9.77
N LEU A 9 10.89 -11.36 8.49
CA LEU A 9 9.57 -10.92 8.07
C LEU A 9 8.61 -12.09 7.90
N ALA A 10 7.34 -11.84 8.21
CA ALA A 10 6.25 -12.71 7.79
C ALA A 10 5.64 -12.17 6.49
N ALA A 11 5.19 -13.06 5.61
CA ALA A 11 4.42 -12.65 4.44
C ALA A 11 3.20 -11.81 4.86
N TYR A 12 2.90 -10.75 4.09
CA TYR A 12 1.78 -9.87 4.40
C TYR A 12 0.46 -10.65 4.31
N PRO A 13 -0.31 -10.76 5.42
CA PRO A 13 -1.50 -11.58 5.43
C PRO A 13 -2.67 -10.87 4.73
N VAL A 14 -3.30 -11.56 3.80
CA VAL A 14 -4.58 -11.16 3.19
C VAL A 14 -5.66 -12.11 3.71
N ALA A 15 -6.66 -11.56 4.39
CA ALA A 15 -7.76 -12.35 4.92
C ALA A 15 -8.70 -12.80 3.79
N LYS A 16 -9.14 -14.06 3.85
CA LYS A 16 -10.21 -14.56 2.98
C LYS A 16 -11.56 -14.08 3.53
N ALA A 17 -12.39 -13.52 2.66
CA ALA A 17 -13.69 -12.93 3.01
C ALA A 17 -14.88 -13.62 2.32
N GLU A 18 -14.70 -14.85 1.86
CA GLU A 18 -15.73 -15.60 1.13
C GLU A 18 -16.99 -15.79 2.01
N GLY A 19 -18.16 -15.43 1.48
CA GLY A 19 -19.42 -15.47 2.20
C GLY A 19 -19.57 -14.43 3.32
N MET A 20 -18.72 -13.40 3.35
CA MET A 20 -18.72 -12.34 4.37
C MET A 20 -19.01 -10.95 3.77
N VAL A 21 -19.51 -10.04 4.60
CA VAL A 21 -19.47 -8.60 4.35
C VAL A 21 -18.02 -8.14 4.55
N LYS A 22 -17.34 -7.83 3.45
CA LYS A 22 -15.91 -7.46 3.44
C LYS A 22 -15.73 -5.95 3.60
N LEU A 23 -15.13 -5.53 4.71
CA LEU A 23 -14.87 -4.12 5.07
C LEU A 23 -13.43 -3.91 5.59
N ASP A 24 -12.48 -4.78 5.20
CA ASP A 24 -11.10 -4.78 5.74
C ASP A 24 -10.03 -4.21 4.79
N ALA A 25 -10.34 -4.04 3.51
CA ALA A 25 -9.36 -3.72 2.45
C ALA A 25 -9.52 -2.32 1.81
N MET A 26 -10.44 -1.50 2.33
CA MET A 26 -10.69 -0.11 1.87
C MET A 26 -11.05 -0.05 0.37
N GLU A 27 -11.82 -1.02 -0.10
CA GLU A 27 -12.32 -1.10 -1.48
C GLU A 27 -13.57 -0.22 -1.64
N ASN A 28 -13.87 0.18 -2.87
CA ASN A 28 -15.14 0.85 -3.18
C ASN A 28 -16.23 -0.22 -3.34
N PRO A 29 -17.34 -0.16 -2.56
CA PRO A 29 -18.38 -1.19 -2.59
C PRO A 29 -19.32 -1.08 -3.79
N TYR A 30 -19.32 0.02 -4.53
CA TYR A 30 -20.26 0.26 -5.62
C TYR A 30 -19.79 -0.37 -6.94
N PRO A 31 -20.68 -1.00 -7.71
CA PRO A 31 -20.36 -1.46 -9.06
C PRO A 31 -20.18 -0.27 -10.02
N LEU A 32 -19.51 -0.51 -11.15
CA LEU A 32 -19.47 0.46 -12.24
C LEU A 32 -20.90 0.72 -12.79
N PRO A 33 -21.29 1.98 -13.03
CA PRO A 33 -22.53 2.30 -13.73
C PRO A 33 -22.62 1.64 -15.10
N GLY A 34 -23.82 1.32 -15.57
CA GLY A 34 -24.05 0.61 -16.85
C GLY A 34 -23.30 1.20 -18.05
N PRO A 35 -23.41 2.51 -18.34
CA PRO A 35 -22.68 3.13 -19.44
C PRO A 35 -21.15 3.07 -19.30
N VAL A 36 -20.64 3.19 -18.06
CA VAL A 36 -19.20 3.11 -17.76
C VAL A 36 -18.70 1.67 -17.96
N ARG A 37 -19.47 0.68 -17.51
CA ARG A 37 -19.19 -0.74 -17.74
C ARG A 37 -19.15 -1.08 -19.22
N ALA A 38 -20.15 -0.65 -20.01
CA ALA A 38 -20.17 -0.90 -21.45
C ALA A 38 -18.95 -0.30 -22.17
N ARG A 39 -18.50 0.89 -21.76
CA ARG A 39 -17.27 1.51 -22.28
C ARG A 39 -16.02 0.71 -21.94
N LEU A 40 -15.94 0.20 -20.70
CA LEU A 40 -14.86 -0.67 -20.27
C LEU A 40 -14.82 -1.96 -21.10
N ASP A 41 -15.97 -2.63 -21.28
CA ASP A 41 -16.07 -3.86 -22.05
C ASP A 41 -15.63 -3.65 -23.52
N ALA A 42 -16.08 -2.55 -24.13
CA ALA A 42 -15.68 -2.16 -25.48
C ALA A 42 -14.17 -1.89 -25.59
N ALA A 43 -13.56 -1.27 -24.58
CA ALA A 43 -12.11 -1.03 -24.57
C ALA A 43 -11.31 -2.34 -24.41
N LEU A 44 -11.71 -3.20 -23.47
CA LEU A 44 -11.01 -4.45 -23.19
C LEU A 44 -11.08 -5.45 -24.35
N SER A 45 -12.22 -5.53 -25.06
CA SER A 45 -12.39 -6.43 -26.21
C SER A 45 -11.42 -6.15 -27.37
N ARG A 46 -10.80 -4.96 -27.42
CA ARG A 46 -9.86 -4.55 -28.47
C ARG A 46 -8.40 -4.79 -28.10
N VAL A 47 -8.11 -5.27 -26.89
CA VAL A 47 -6.73 -5.41 -26.40
C VAL A 47 -6.06 -6.67 -26.97
N ALA A 48 -4.95 -6.48 -27.68
CA ALA A 48 -4.12 -7.58 -28.15
C ALA A 48 -3.20 -8.11 -27.03
N VAL A 49 -3.63 -9.16 -26.34
CA VAL A 49 -2.90 -9.74 -25.19
C VAL A 49 -1.61 -10.48 -25.57
N ASN A 50 -1.41 -10.76 -26.86
CA ASN A 50 -0.21 -11.42 -27.39
C ASN A 50 0.93 -10.44 -27.75
N ARG A 51 0.80 -9.15 -27.41
CA ARG A 51 1.79 -8.10 -27.68
C ARG A 51 2.14 -7.36 -26.39
N TYR A 52 3.38 -6.84 -26.32
CA TYR A 52 3.77 -5.94 -25.24
C TYR A 52 2.92 -4.65 -25.30
N PRO A 53 2.55 -4.08 -24.15
CA PRO A 53 1.87 -2.80 -24.10
C PRO A 53 2.82 -1.66 -24.53
N ASP A 54 2.25 -0.46 -24.66
CA ASP A 54 3.06 0.75 -24.69
C ASP A 54 3.88 0.88 -23.39
N GLY A 55 5.21 0.92 -23.52
CA GLY A 55 6.12 1.02 -22.38
C GLY A 55 6.12 2.40 -21.72
N GLY A 56 5.73 3.44 -22.45
CA GLY A 56 5.53 4.81 -21.97
C GLY A 56 4.16 5.03 -21.33
N ALA A 57 3.15 4.30 -21.81
CA ALA A 57 1.75 4.40 -21.41
C ALA A 57 1.19 5.83 -21.57
N ASP A 58 1.53 6.48 -22.68
CA ASP A 58 1.32 7.92 -22.87
C ASP A 58 -0.17 8.27 -22.90
N ALA A 59 -1.01 7.41 -23.49
CA ALA A 59 -2.47 7.59 -23.46
C ALA A 59 -3.03 7.58 -22.02
N VAL A 60 -2.47 6.76 -21.13
CA VAL A 60 -2.88 6.71 -19.72
C VAL A 60 -2.43 7.97 -18.99
N LYS A 61 -1.20 8.42 -19.22
CA LYS A 61 -0.70 9.67 -18.64
C LYS A 61 -1.56 10.86 -19.08
N THR A 62 -1.88 10.98 -20.36
CA THR A 62 -2.77 12.03 -20.88
C THR A 62 -4.15 11.98 -20.23
N ALA A 63 -4.75 10.80 -20.11
CA ALA A 63 -6.04 10.62 -19.46
C ALA A 63 -5.99 11.04 -17.97
N LEU A 64 -4.93 10.66 -17.24
CA LEU A 64 -4.71 11.06 -15.85
C LEU A 64 -4.51 12.58 -15.72
N SER A 65 -3.67 13.18 -16.55
CA SER A 65 -3.38 14.61 -16.50
C SER A 65 -4.64 15.44 -16.69
N HIS A 66 -5.49 15.08 -17.67
CA HIS A 66 -6.77 15.76 -17.89
C HIS A 66 -7.76 15.49 -16.75
N ALA A 67 -7.99 14.22 -16.41
CA ALA A 67 -9.00 13.82 -15.43
C ALA A 67 -8.72 14.37 -14.02
N LEU A 68 -7.44 14.51 -13.66
CA LEU A 68 -6.99 14.78 -12.29
C LEU A 68 -6.24 16.11 -12.15
N ARG A 69 -6.21 16.91 -13.22
CA ARG A 69 -5.63 18.26 -13.26
C ARG A 69 -4.20 18.30 -12.74
N ILE A 70 -3.37 17.39 -13.26
CA ILE A 70 -1.93 17.38 -12.97
C ILE A 70 -1.35 18.70 -13.49
N PRO A 71 -0.60 19.47 -12.68
CA PRO A 71 -0.02 20.73 -13.15
C PRO A 71 0.91 20.55 -14.35
N ASP A 72 0.87 21.50 -15.28
CA ASP A 72 1.71 21.47 -16.48
C ASP A 72 3.20 21.47 -16.12
N GLY A 73 4.00 20.86 -16.99
CA GLY A 73 5.46 20.76 -16.81
C GLY A 73 5.90 19.77 -15.72
N GLN A 74 5.00 19.11 -15.00
CA GLN A 74 5.35 18.06 -14.03
C GLN A 74 5.47 16.69 -14.70
N GLY A 75 6.38 15.86 -14.20
CA GLY A 75 6.54 14.50 -14.67
C GLY A 75 5.50 13.56 -14.06
N VAL A 76 5.15 12.49 -14.79
CA VAL A 76 4.24 11.44 -14.31
C VAL A 76 4.88 10.06 -14.49
N LEU A 77 4.98 9.30 -13.39
CA LEU A 77 5.42 7.91 -13.40
C LEU A 77 4.25 6.99 -13.04
N LEU A 78 4.01 5.95 -13.84
CA LEU A 78 2.96 4.96 -13.58
C LEU A 78 3.54 3.70 -12.93
N GLY A 79 2.75 3.09 -12.04
CA GLY A 79 3.07 1.82 -11.40
C GLY A 79 1.90 0.86 -11.30
N ASN A 80 2.20 -0.42 -11.09
CA ASN A 80 1.26 -1.49 -10.77
C ASN A 80 0.67 -1.35 -9.36
N GLY A 81 -0.07 -0.26 -9.15
CA GLY A 81 -0.50 0.22 -7.85
C GLY A 81 0.54 1.16 -7.24
N SER A 82 0.14 1.89 -6.20
CA SER A 82 1.05 2.75 -5.45
C SER A 82 2.15 1.97 -4.74
N ASP A 83 1.94 0.69 -4.41
CA ASP A 83 2.96 -0.17 -3.78
C ASP A 83 4.20 -0.34 -4.66
N GLU A 84 4.05 -0.51 -5.99
CA GLU A 84 5.19 -0.60 -6.90
C GLU A 84 5.96 0.74 -6.95
N LEU A 85 5.25 1.87 -6.85
CA LEU A 85 5.88 3.19 -6.82
C LEU A 85 6.61 3.43 -5.50
N ILE A 86 6.04 3.03 -4.36
CA ILE A 86 6.74 3.06 -3.06
C ILE A 86 8.04 2.25 -3.14
N HIS A 87 7.98 1.07 -3.76
CA HIS A 87 9.16 0.22 -3.98
C HIS A 87 10.20 0.90 -4.87
N ILE A 88 9.79 1.42 -6.04
CA ILE A 88 10.68 2.12 -6.99
C ILE A 88 11.36 3.33 -6.32
N ILE A 89 10.59 4.17 -5.62
CA ILE A 89 11.09 5.37 -4.95
C ILE A 89 12.10 4.99 -3.87
N THR A 90 11.76 4.01 -3.04
CA THR A 90 12.63 3.56 -1.96
C THR A 90 13.93 2.96 -2.52
N LEU A 91 13.84 2.13 -3.56
CA LEU A 91 14.99 1.51 -4.19
C LEU A 91 15.90 2.52 -4.89
N ALA A 92 15.33 3.52 -5.56
CA ALA A 92 16.11 4.58 -6.23
C ALA A 92 16.94 5.42 -5.24
N LEU A 93 16.47 5.56 -4.00
CA LEU A 93 17.13 6.33 -2.94
C LEU A 93 17.95 5.46 -1.98
N ALA A 94 18.01 4.15 -2.22
CA ALA A 94 18.71 3.19 -1.38
C ALA A 94 20.23 3.29 -1.60
N ARG A 95 20.89 4.08 -0.76
CA ARG A 95 22.36 4.11 -0.61
C ARG A 95 22.76 3.62 0.79
N PRO A 96 24.00 3.15 1.01
CA PRO A 96 24.47 2.74 2.33
C PRO A 96 24.17 3.80 3.39
N GLY A 97 23.52 3.39 4.48
CA GLY A 97 23.13 4.27 5.60
C GLY A 97 21.91 5.16 5.35
N ALA A 98 21.28 5.10 4.17
CA ALA A 98 20.10 5.92 3.88
C ALA A 98 18.93 5.59 4.81
N VAL A 99 18.18 6.64 5.16
CA VAL A 99 17.09 6.58 6.12
C VAL A 99 15.76 6.91 5.43
N VAL A 100 14.76 6.08 5.69
CA VAL A 100 13.35 6.34 5.41
C VAL A 100 12.68 6.77 6.72
N LEU A 101 11.99 7.89 6.71
CA LEU A 101 11.26 8.41 7.87
C LEU A 101 9.76 8.49 7.57
N ALA A 102 8.90 8.13 8.52
CA ALA A 102 7.45 8.32 8.39
C ALA A 102 6.79 8.46 9.78
N PRO A 103 5.63 9.13 9.88
CA PRO A 103 4.82 9.09 11.09
C PRO A 103 4.33 7.66 11.41
N GLU A 104 4.12 7.34 12.69
CA GLU A 104 3.56 6.07 13.14
C GLU A 104 2.46 6.23 14.19
N PRO A 105 1.33 5.51 14.09
CA PRO A 105 1.01 4.51 13.08
C PRO A 105 0.66 5.11 11.70
N SER A 106 1.20 4.52 10.63
CA SER A 106 0.89 4.86 9.24
C SER A 106 0.90 3.61 8.35
N PHE A 107 0.95 3.78 7.02
CA PHE A 107 0.86 2.69 6.06
C PHE A 107 2.10 1.80 6.13
N VAL A 108 1.86 0.50 6.34
CA VAL A 108 2.90 -0.48 6.66
C VAL A 108 3.97 -0.63 5.58
N MET A 109 3.63 -0.35 4.32
CA MET A 109 4.54 -0.58 3.20
C MET A 109 5.78 0.31 3.25
N TYR A 110 5.72 1.52 3.81
CA TYR A 110 6.89 2.40 3.94
C TYR A 110 8.03 1.73 4.74
N ARG A 111 7.67 1.09 5.86
CA ARG A 111 8.62 0.34 6.68
C ARG A 111 9.08 -0.93 5.99
N MET A 112 8.18 -1.64 5.31
CA MET A 112 8.51 -2.89 4.63
C MET A 112 9.49 -2.65 3.48
N ASP A 113 9.23 -1.65 2.63
CA ASP A 113 10.09 -1.30 1.50
C ASP A 113 11.45 -0.76 1.95
N ALA A 114 11.51 -0.02 3.06
CA ALA A 114 12.80 0.35 3.65
C ALA A 114 13.62 -0.89 4.01
N VAL A 115 13.01 -1.90 4.65
CA VAL A 115 13.69 -3.17 4.98
C VAL A 115 14.10 -3.93 3.71
N TYR A 116 13.23 -4.01 2.70
CA TYR A 116 13.52 -4.65 1.42
C TYR A 116 14.73 -4.02 0.73
N ALA A 117 14.79 -2.69 0.72
CA ALA A 117 15.89 -1.93 0.13
C ALA A 117 17.16 -1.91 1.01
N GLY A 118 17.11 -2.42 2.24
CA GLY A 118 18.25 -2.38 3.17
C GLY A 118 18.50 -1.00 3.77
N MET A 119 17.48 -0.13 3.77
CA MET A 119 17.48 1.18 4.40
C MET A 119 17.03 1.09 5.85
N ARG A 120 17.47 2.05 6.66
CA ARG A 120 17.00 2.18 8.05
C ARG A 120 15.65 2.90 8.06
N PHE A 121 14.66 2.33 8.72
CA PHE A 121 13.36 2.98 8.93
C PHE A 121 13.31 3.67 10.29
N VAL A 122 12.89 4.93 10.31
CA VAL A 122 12.63 5.73 11.52
C VAL A 122 11.15 6.09 11.57
N GLY A 123 10.43 5.51 12.52
CA GLY A 123 9.03 5.87 12.81
C GLY A 123 8.97 6.99 13.84
N VAL A 124 8.23 8.05 13.54
CA VAL A 124 7.97 9.15 14.49
C VAL A 124 6.56 8.99 15.05
N PRO A 125 6.38 8.78 16.37
CA PRO A 125 5.05 8.64 16.95
C PRO A 125 4.14 9.84 16.64
N LEU A 126 2.93 9.58 16.18
CA LEU A 126 1.85 10.56 16.13
C LEU A 126 1.44 10.95 17.56
N ALA A 127 0.82 12.12 17.71
CA ALA A 127 0.24 12.55 18.99
C ALA A 127 -0.90 11.63 19.45
N GLY A 128 -1.35 11.80 20.70
CA GLY A 128 -2.37 10.93 21.31
C GLY A 128 -3.75 10.95 20.61
N ASP A 129 -4.02 11.98 19.82
CA ASP A 129 -5.20 12.16 18.96
C ASP A 129 -4.95 11.78 17.49
N PHE A 130 -3.75 11.30 17.17
CA PHE A 130 -3.24 10.99 15.83
C PHE A 130 -2.93 12.20 14.93
N SER A 131 -2.86 13.40 15.47
CA SER A 131 -2.26 14.55 14.76
C SER A 131 -0.75 14.36 14.58
N LEU A 132 -0.19 15.07 13.61
CA LEU A 132 1.25 15.04 13.33
C LEU A 132 1.99 15.79 14.44
N ASP A 133 2.89 15.11 15.15
CA ASP A 133 3.78 15.76 16.11
C ASP A 133 4.92 16.47 15.35
N LEU A 134 4.67 17.72 14.93
CA LEU A 134 5.62 18.49 14.13
C LEU A 134 6.97 18.72 14.84
N PRO A 135 7.03 19.09 16.14
CA PRO A 135 8.30 19.16 16.85
C PRO A 135 9.09 17.84 16.82
N ALA A 136 8.44 16.70 17.07
CA ALA A 136 9.10 15.41 16.99
C ALA A 136 9.56 15.06 15.57
N MET A 137 8.76 15.38 14.56
CA MET A 137 9.13 15.21 13.15
C MET A 137 10.36 16.02 12.78
N ARG A 138 10.40 17.32 13.12
CA ARG A 138 11.55 18.19 12.85
C ARG A 138 12.81 17.70 13.55
N ALA A 139 12.72 17.35 14.83
CA ALA A 139 13.86 16.82 15.59
C ALA A 139 14.37 15.49 15.01
N ALA A 140 13.49 14.62 14.50
CA ALA A 140 13.88 13.40 13.83
C ALA A 140 14.51 13.67 12.46
N ILE A 141 13.97 14.60 11.67
CA ILE A 141 14.57 14.99 10.38
C ILE A 141 15.97 15.56 10.59
N GLU A 142 16.15 16.46 11.56
CA GLU A 142 17.44 17.07 11.88
C GLU A 142 18.47 16.03 12.31
N ARG A 143 18.09 15.12 13.22
CA ARG A 143 18.99 14.08 13.74
C ARG A 143 19.33 13.02 12.70
N GLU A 144 18.36 12.58 11.92
CA GLU A 144 18.48 11.38 11.07
C GLU A 144 18.87 11.69 9.63
N GLN A 145 18.68 12.94 9.18
CA GLN A 145 18.93 13.40 7.81
C GLN A 145 18.34 12.45 6.75
N PRO A 146 17.01 12.23 6.74
CA PRO A 146 16.39 11.21 5.91
C PRO A 146 16.53 11.51 4.42
N ALA A 147 16.86 10.47 3.65
CA ALA A 147 16.85 10.53 2.18
C ALA A 147 15.42 10.55 1.63
N LEU A 148 14.48 9.99 2.39
CA LEU A 148 13.09 9.82 2.00
C LEU A 148 12.18 9.99 3.22
N VAL A 149 11.16 10.84 3.11
CA VAL A 149 10.09 10.99 4.09
C VAL A 149 8.76 10.60 3.45
N PHE A 150 8.00 9.69 4.06
CA PHE A 150 6.63 9.38 3.65
C PHE A 150 5.61 10.04 4.57
N ILE A 151 4.58 10.65 3.99
CA ILE A 151 3.42 11.22 4.69
C ILE A 151 2.16 10.73 3.97
N ALA A 152 1.40 9.82 4.59
CA ALA A 152 0.07 9.45 4.09
C ALA A 152 -0.93 10.57 4.38
N TYR A 153 -1.66 11.03 3.35
CA TYR A 153 -2.50 12.21 3.40
C TYR A 153 -3.80 12.03 2.58
N PRO A 154 -4.94 11.63 3.19
CA PRO A 154 -5.12 11.28 4.60
C PRO A 154 -4.39 10.02 5.05
N ASN A 155 -4.12 9.92 6.36
CA ASN A 155 -3.34 8.83 6.93
C ASN A 155 -4.13 7.51 7.03
N ASN A 156 -3.44 6.37 6.86
CA ASN A 156 -3.95 5.03 7.14
C ASN A 156 -3.10 4.40 8.24
N PRO A 157 -3.65 4.01 9.40
CA PRO A 157 -5.07 3.69 9.64
C PRO A 157 -5.88 4.76 10.38
N THR A 158 -5.33 5.95 10.64
CA THR A 158 -5.97 6.92 11.56
C THR A 158 -7.06 7.75 10.89
N GLY A 159 -7.02 7.89 9.57
CA GLY A 159 -8.06 8.51 8.74
C GLY A 159 -7.97 10.02 8.61
N ASN A 160 -7.26 10.71 9.51
CA ASN A 160 -7.18 12.17 9.52
C ASN A 160 -6.26 12.73 8.41
N LEU A 161 -6.54 13.98 8.02
CA LEU A 161 -5.57 14.84 7.37
C LEU A 161 -4.65 15.43 8.43
N PHE A 162 -3.35 15.52 8.13
CA PHE A 162 -2.45 16.35 8.92
C PHE A 162 -2.65 17.84 8.59
N GLY A 163 -2.17 18.74 9.46
CA GLY A 163 -2.21 20.16 9.15
C GLY A 163 -1.37 20.46 7.91
N ALA A 164 -1.92 21.17 6.93
CA ALA A 164 -1.18 21.50 5.69
C ALA A 164 0.13 22.25 5.99
N ARG A 165 0.09 23.18 6.96
CA ARG A 165 1.28 23.90 7.45
C ARG A 165 2.33 22.98 8.08
N ASP A 166 1.90 21.90 8.74
CA ASP A 166 2.83 20.95 9.34
C ASP A 166 3.52 20.08 8.28
N VAL A 167 2.78 19.68 7.25
CA VAL A 167 3.33 18.97 6.09
C VAL A 167 4.30 19.88 5.30
N GLU A 168 3.96 21.15 5.10
CA GLU A 168 4.87 22.15 4.52
C GLU A 168 6.14 22.34 5.35
N ALA A 169 6.00 22.41 6.68
CA ALA A 169 7.12 22.50 7.60
C ALA A 169 8.06 21.28 7.49
N VAL A 170 7.51 20.08 7.23
CA VAL A 170 8.30 18.88 6.93
C VAL A 170 8.98 18.99 5.57
N LEU A 171 8.27 19.45 4.53
CA LEU A 171 8.85 19.70 3.19
C LEU A 171 10.06 20.63 3.25
N GLN A 172 9.96 21.70 4.03
CA GLN A 172 11.04 22.68 4.23
C GLN A 172 12.22 22.12 5.03
N ALA A 173 11.97 21.23 6.00
CA ALA A 173 13.01 20.69 6.87
C ALA A 173 13.73 19.48 6.25
N ALA A 174 13.06 18.72 5.38
CA ALA A 174 13.59 17.47 4.86
C ALA A 174 14.73 17.71 3.85
N PRO A 175 15.93 17.11 4.05
CA PRO A 175 17.04 17.22 3.12
C PRO A 175 16.86 16.34 1.87
N GLY A 176 15.95 15.37 1.92
CA GLY A 176 15.65 14.42 0.85
C GLY A 176 14.26 14.59 0.25
N LEU A 177 13.81 13.57 -0.48
CA LEU A 177 12.50 13.54 -1.11
C LEU A 177 11.40 13.37 -0.05
N VAL A 178 10.32 14.15 -0.16
CA VAL A 178 9.10 13.98 0.63
C VAL A 178 7.99 13.47 -0.28
N VAL A 179 7.49 12.27 0.03
CA VAL A 179 6.37 11.65 -0.65
C VAL A 179 5.10 11.89 0.15
N VAL A 180 4.17 12.65 -0.42
CA VAL A 180 2.82 12.78 0.09
C VAL A 180 1.95 11.75 -0.62
N ASP A 181 1.58 10.69 0.10
CA ASP A 181 0.75 9.58 -0.40
C ASP A 181 -0.73 9.88 -0.19
N GLU A 182 -1.39 10.27 -1.27
CA GLU A 182 -2.79 10.61 -1.31
C GLU A 182 -3.66 9.48 -1.84
N ALA A 183 -3.41 8.24 -1.42
CA ALA A 183 -4.23 7.08 -1.81
C ALA A 183 -5.74 7.27 -1.58
N TYR A 184 -6.13 8.14 -0.63
CA TYR A 184 -7.53 8.42 -0.27
C TYR A 184 -8.02 9.81 -0.74
N TYR A 185 -7.31 10.48 -1.65
CA TYR A 185 -7.60 11.86 -2.09
C TYR A 185 -9.07 12.10 -2.47
N ALA A 186 -9.73 11.13 -3.10
CA ALA A 186 -11.10 11.28 -3.59
C ALA A 186 -12.15 11.47 -2.47
N PHE A 187 -11.79 11.16 -1.23
CA PHE A 187 -12.65 11.30 -0.05
C PHE A 187 -12.29 12.50 0.82
N ALA A 188 -11.21 13.19 0.48
CA ALA A 188 -10.68 14.35 1.17
C ALA A 188 -11.02 15.65 0.42
N ASP A 189 -10.94 16.76 1.13
CA ASP A 189 -11.15 18.12 0.66
C ASP A 189 -9.84 18.90 0.45
N ALA A 190 -8.68 18.25 0.67
CA ALA A 190 -7.35 18.85 0.53
C ALA A 190 -6.41 17.96 -0.29
N SER A 191 -5.43 18.60 -0.94
CA SER A 191 -4.47 17.94 -1.82
C SER A 191 -3.20 18.78 -1.96
N PHE A 192 -2.05 18.12 -1.97
CA PHE A 192 -0.73 18.64 -2.30
C PHE A 192 -0.40 18.55 -3.80
N LEU A 193 -1.19 17.83 -4.61
CA LEU A 193 -0.96 17.76 -6.07
C LEU A 193 -0.81 19.14 -6.76
N PRO A 194 -1.65 20.16 -6.48
CA PRO A 194 -1.47 21.49 -7.08
C PRO A 194 -0.16 22.18 -6.70
N ARG A 195 0.48 21.73 -5.62
CA ARG A 195 1.65 22.35 -5.01
C ARG A 195 2.97 21.70 -5.39
N VAL A 196 2.94 20.66 -6.23
CA VAL A 196 4.15 19.97 -6.69
C VAL A 196 5.14 20.94 -7.34
N ALA A 197 4.65 21.95 -8.06
CA ALA A 197 5.50 22.98 -8.66
C ALA A 197 6.13 23.95 -7.65
N GLU A 198 5.58 24.07 -6.44
CA GLU A 198 6.08 24.97 -5.38
C GLU A 198 7.24 24.35 -4.59
N HIS A 199 7.35 23.01 -4.58
CA HIS A 199 8.27 22.27 -3.71
C HIS A 199 9.10 21.28 -4.53
N PRO A 200 10.38 21.59 -4.86
CA PRO A 200 11.22 20.74 -5.70
C PRO A 200 11.48 19.33 -5.14
N ASN A 201 11.31 19.13 -3.83
CA ASN A 201 11.45 17.83 -3.16
C ASN A 201 10.11 17.15 -2.86
N LEU A 202 8.98 17.65 -3.40
CA LEU A 202 7.68 17.02 -3.25
C LEU A 202 7.39 16.04 -4.38
N LEU A 203 7.00 14.82 -4.01
CA LEU A 203 6.34 13.86 -4.88
C LEU A 203 4.96 13.54 -4.31
N VAL A 204 3.93 13.66 -5.14
CA VAL A 204 2.56 13.23 -4.79
C VAL A 204 2.30 11.86 -5.39
N LEU A 205 1.97 10.90 -4.53
CA LEU A 205 1.65 9.53 -4.90
C LEU A 205 0.13 9.32 -4.81
N ARG A 206 -0.48 8.72 -5.83
CA ARG A 206 -1.91 8.41 -5.84
C ARG A 206 -2.19 7.04 -6.45
N THR A 207 -3.38 6.53 -6.19
CA THR A 207 -3.89 5.30 -6.80
C THR A 207 -5.35 5.44 -7.18
N VAL A 208 -5.75 4.74 -8.24
CA VAL A 208 -7.17 4.57 -8.59
C VAL A 208 -7.84 3.44 -7.80
N SER A 209 -7.09 2.72 -6.97
CA SER A 209 -7.59 1.53 -6.28
C SER A 209 -8.79 1.81 -5.37
N LYS A 210 -8.78 2.97 -4.70
CA LYS A 210 -9.80 3.32 -3.70
C LYS A 210 -11.08 3.87 -4.33
N VAL A 211 -11.06 4.21 -5.62
CA VAL A 211 -12.18 4.81 -6.35
C VAL A 211 -12.87 3.84 -7.33
N GLY A 212 -12.90 2.55 -7.01
CA GLY A 212 -13.60 1.55 -7.82
C GLY A 212 -12.73 0.81 -8.85
N MET A 213 -11.41 1.05 -8.84
CA MET A 213 -10.47 0.44 -9.80
C MET A 213 -9.38 -0.39 -9.11
N ALA A 214 -9.66 -0.97 -7.93
CA ALA A 214 -8.69 -1.79 -7.18
C ALA A 214 -8.10 -2.93 -7.99
N GLY A 215 -8.92 -3.62 -8.80
CA GLY A 215 -8.49 -4.73 -9.64
C GLY A 215 -7.54 -4.34 -10.77
N LEU A 216 -7.52 -3.07 -11.18
CA LEU A 216 -6.60 -2.60 -12.23
C LEU A 216 -5.17 -2.49 -11.76
N ARG A 217 -4.95 -2.38 -10.43
CA ARG A 217 -3.61 -2.15 -9.86
C ARG A 217 -2.89 -1.02 -10.60
N LEU A 218 -3.48 0.17 -10.63
CA LEU A 218 -2.85 1.35 -11.22
C LEU A 218 -2.59 2.41 -10.14
N GLY A 219 -1.34 2.87 -10.09
CA GLY A 219 -0.88 4.00 -9.30
C GLY A 219 -0.11 4.98 -10.19
N TYR A 220 0.01 6.21 -9.72
CA TYR A 220 0.83 7.22 -10.39
C TYR A 220 1.50 8.14 -9.37
N ALA A 221 2.70 8.59 -9.72
CA ALA A 221 3.48 9.56 -8.97
C ALA A 221 3.65 10.82 -9.83
N VAL A 222 3.49 11.99 -9.21
CA VAL A 222 3.69 13.30 -9.83
C VAL A 222 4.74 14.05 -9.03
N ALA A 223 5.79 14.50 -9.72
CA ALA A 223 6.89 15.26 -9.13
C ALA A 223 7.55 16.13 -10.21
N ALA A 224 8.56 16.91 -9.80
CA ALA A 224 9.45 17.57 -10.74
C ALA A 224 10.00 16.57 -11.78
N PRO A 225 10.10 16.94 -13.07
CA PRO A 225 10.55 16.04 -14.14
C PRO A 225 11.88 15.34 -13.86
N GLU A 226 12.79 16.00 -13.16
CA GLU A 226 14.10 15.48 -12.78
C GLU A 226 13.96 14.26 -11.85
N TRP A 227 13.08 14.34 -10.85
CA TRP A 227 12.76 13.19 -9.99
C TRP A 227 12.17 12.05 -10.80
N ILE A 228 11.20 12.35 -11.66
CA ILE A 228 10.52 11.32 -12.45
C ILE A 228 11.49 10.64 -13.43
N ALA A 229 12.44 11.38 -14.00
CA ALA A 229 13.47 10.84 -14.87
C ALA A 229 14.37 9.84 -14.12
N GLU A 230 14.82 10.16 -12.90
CA GLU A 230 15.63 9.25 -12.09
C GLU A 230 14.85 8.00 -11.66
N LEU A 231 13.62 8.18 -11.17
CA LEU A 231 12.77 7.07 -10.73
C LEU A 231 12.41 6.11 -11.88
N ASN A 232 12.20 6.65 -13.09
CA ASN A 232 11.86 5.84 -14.26
C ASN A 232 13.01 4.93 -14.72
N LYS A 233 14.27 5.18 -14.31
CA LYS A 233 15.40 4.28 -14.58
C LYS A 233 15.32 2.95 -13.82
N VAL A 234 14.63 2.95 -12.67
CA VAL A 234 14.45 1.77 -11.80
C VAL A 234 13.19 0.99 -12.19
N ARG A 235 12.22 1.63 -12.85
CA ARG A 235 10.99 1.00 -13.29
C ARG A 235 11.27 -0.11 -14.31
N ALA A 236 10.67 -1.28 -14.11
CA ALA A 236 10.71 -2.34 -15.09
C ALA A 236 10.03 -1.94 -16.42
N PRO A 237 10.57 -2.33 -17.58
CA PRO A 237 9.91 -2.06 -18.85
C PRO A 237 8.54 -2.75 -18.90
N TYR A 238 7.55 -2.08 -19.48
CA TYR A 238 6.19 -2.60 -19.65
C TYR A 238 5.48 -2.99 -18.33
N ASN A 239 5.81 -2.34 -17.20
CA ASN A 239 5.23 -2.65 -15.90
C ASN A 239 3.69 -2.62 -15.94
N VAL A 240 3.08 -1.54 -16.43
CA VAL A 240 1.61 -1.44 -16.53
C VAL A 240 1.12 -2.22 -17.76
N ASN A 241 0.37 -3.30 -17.52
CA ASN A 241 -0.12 -4.21 -18.56
C ASN A 241 -1.17 -3.57 -19.50
N ALA A 242 -1.31 -4.12 -20.71
CA ALA A 242 -2.18 -3.58 -21.76
C ALA A 242 -3.67 -3.46 -21.37
N LEU A 243 -4.19 -4.42 -20.60
CA LEU A 243 -5.59 -4.40 -20.14
C LEU A 243 -5.82 -3.25 -19.16
N THR A 244 -4.87 -3.01 -18.26
CA THR A 244 -4.90 -1.89 -17.31
C THR A 244 -4.81 -0.55 -18.03
N GLN A 245 -3.95 -0.44 -19.04
CA GLN A 245 -3.85 0.78 -19.84
C GLN A 245 -5.16 1.10 -20.57
N ALA A 246 -5.74 0.11 -21.26
CA ALA A 246 -7.00 0.29 -21.98
C ALA A 246 -8.17 0.61 -21.03
N ALA A 247 -8.26 -0.10 -19.89
CA ALA A 247 -9.27 0.15 -18.88
C ALA A 247 -9.15 1.55 -18.28
N ALA A 248 -7.93 1.99 -17.95
CA ALA A 248 -7.70 3.31 -17.37
C ALA A 248 -8.15 4.43 -18.31
N VAL A 249 -7.77 4.38 -19.60
CA VAL A 249 -8.20 5.36 -20.60
C VAL A 249 -9.74 5.39 -20.71
N ALA A 250 -10.37 4.23 -20.76
CA ALA A 250 -11.83 4.14 -20.84
C ALA A 250 -12.53 4.73 -19.60
N LEU A 251 -12.07 4.37 -18.40
CA LEU A 251 -12.70 4.77 -17.14
C LEU A 251 -12.42 6.23 -16.75
N LEU A 252 -11.29 6.79 -17.18
CA LEU A 252 -10.90 8.17 -16.88
C LEU A 252 -11.45 9.20 -17.89
N SER A 253 -11.99 8.74 -19.03
CA SER A 253 -12.63 9.62 -20.02
C SER A 253 -13.89 10.33 -19.49
N ASP A 254 -14.50 9.81 -18.43
CA ASP A 254 -15.57 10.45 -17.68
C ASP A 254 -15.40 10.10 -16.19
N THR A 255 -15.14 11.11 -15.36
CA THR A 255 -14.93 10.95 -13.92
C THR A 255 -16.15 11.29 -13.08
N GLY A 256 -17.29 11.63 -13.69
CA GLY A 256 -18.51 11.99 -12.96
C GLY A 256 -19.00 10.86 -12.03
N TRP A 257 -18.85 9.60 -12.48
CA TRP A 257 -19.20 8.43 -11.67
C TRP A 257 -18.30 8.27 -10.43
N ILE A 258 -17.01 8.64 -10.54
CA ILE A 258 -16.07 8.60 -9.40
C ILE A 258 -16.52 9.60 -8.35
N ALA A 259 -16.81 10.83 -8.76
CA ALA A 259 -17.26 11.89 -7.86
C ALA A 259 -18.59 11.54 -7.17
N ALA A 260 -19.55 10.98 -7.93
CA ALA A 260 -20.83 10.54 -7.39
C ALA A 260 -20.67 9.43 -6.34
N GLN A 261 -19.88 8.40 -6.63
CA GLN A 261 -19.63 7.31 -5.67
C GLN A 261 -18.83 7.79 -4.45
N ALA A 262 -17.82 8.65 -4.63
CA ALA A 262 -17.08 9.24 -3.53
C ALA A 262 -17.99 10.06 -2.60
N SER A 263 -18.95 10.80 -3.16
CA SER A 263 -19.96 11.54 -2.39
C SER A 263 -20.85 10.61 -1.57
N ALA A 264 -21.35 9.53 -2.18
CA ALA A 264 -22.15 8.52 -1.48
C ALA A 264 -21.36 7.85 -0.34
N ILE A 265 -20.09 7.51 -0.57
CA ILE A 265 -19.20 6.94 0.45
C ILE A 265 -18.99 7.92 1.61
N ARG A 266 -18.78 9.22 1.34
CA ARG A 266 -18.65 10.23 2.39
C ARG A 266 -19.92 10.34 3.23
N ALA A 267 -21.10 10.32 2.60
CA ALA A 267 -22.38 10.34 3.31
C ALA A 267 -22.56 9.12 4.22
N GLU A 268 -22.30 7.92 3.72
CA GLU A 268 -22.38 6.68 4.50
C GLU A 268 -21.32 6.62 5.61
N ARG A 269 -20.11 7.12 5.37
CA ARG A 269 -19.06 7.26 6.39
C ARG A 269 -19.54 8.13 7.56
N MET A 270 -20.17 9.27 7.28
CA MET A 270 -20.73 10.13 8.33
C MET A 270 -21.85 9.44 9.10
N ARG A 271 -22.79 8.80 8.39
CA ARG A 271 -23.88 8.04 9.00
C ARG A 271 -23.36 6.92 9.93
N LEU A 272 -22.34 6.18 9.48
CA LEU A 272 -21.70 5.11 10.24
C LEU A 272 -20.95 5.66 11.45
N ALA A 273 -20.14 6.71 11.29
CA ALA A 273 -19.41 7.34 12.38
C ALA A 273 -20.36 7.80 13.49
N SER A 274 -21.43 8.52 13.16
CA SER A 274 -22.42 8.98 14.14
C SER A 274 -23.18 7.84 14.81
N ALA A 275 -23.41 6.71 14.11
CA ALA A 275 -24.01 5.53 14.73
C ALA A 275 -23.06 4.85 15.72
N LEU A 276 -21.78 4.78 15.39
CA LEU A 276 -20.74 4.20 16.24
C LEU A 276 -20.51 5.05 17.50
N GLU A 277 -20.44 6.38 17.38
CA GLU A 277 -20.24 7.31 18.51
C GLU A 277 -21.30 7.18 19.61
N ARG A 278 -22.52 6.74 19.26
CA ARG A 278 -23.59 6.51 20.24
C ARG A 278 -23.41 5.21 21.05
N LEU A 279 -22.48 4.35 20.67
CA LEU A 279 -22.23 3.10 21.38
C LEU A 279 -21.32 3.35 22.60
N PRO A 280 -21.71 2.87 23.80
CA PRO A 280 -20.90 3.03 25.01
C PRO A 280 -19.49 2.44 24.85
N GLY A 281 -18.48 3.13 25.39
CA GLY A 281 -17.10 2.66 25.37
C GLY A 281 -16.43 2.71 24.00
N THR A 282 -17.01 3.41 23.04
CA THR A 282 -16.41 3.64 21.72
C THR A 282 -15.86 5.06 21.60
N LYS A 283 -14.74 5.21 20.91
CA LYS A 283 -14.21 6.50 20.46
C LYS A 283 -13.97 6.42 18.97
N VAL A 284 -14.72 7.20 18.21
CA VAL A 284 -14.55 7.34 16.76
C VAL A 284 -13.56 8.47 16.48
N PHE A 285 -12.62 8.24 15.57
CA PHE A 285 -11.67 9.26 15.16
C PHE A 285 -12.14 9.96 13.87
N PRO A 286 -11.95 11.29 13.76
CA PRO A 286 -12.26 12.02 12.53
C PRO A 286 -11.51 11.44 11.33
N THR A 287 -12.15 11.41 10.16
CA THR A 287 -11.61 10.73 8.98
C THR A 287 -11.99 11.45 7.69
N GLN A 288 -11.03 11.55 6.77
CA GLN A 288 -11.19 12.02 5.39
C GLN A 288 -10.92 10.90 4.38
N THR A 289 -11.10 9.64 4.79
CA THR A 289 -10.91 8.43 3.97
C THR A 289 -12.25 7.75 3.65
N ASN A 290 -12.22 6.54 3.09
CA ASN A 290 -13.40 5.67 2.95
C ASN A 290 -13.56 4.67 4.12
N PHE A 291 -12.88 4.89 5.23
CA PHE A 291 -13.00 4.05 6.43
C PHE A 291 -13.05 4.91 7.70
N VAL A 292 -13.42 4.28 8.82
CA VAL A 292 -13.48 4.91 10.14
C VAL A 292 -12.58 4.12 11.10
N LEU A 293 -11.71 4.82 11.83
CA LEU A 293 -10.99 4.21 12.95
C LEU A 293 -11.83 4.34 14.22
N VAL A 294 -12.02 3.22 14.91
CA VAL A 294 -12.78 3.16 16.16
C VAL A 294 -11.91 2.51 17.22
N ARG A 295 -11.79 3.18 18.36
CA ARG A 295 -11.25 2.60 19.59
C ARG A 295 -12.41 2.04 20.42
N VAL A 296 -12.23 0.82 20.90
CA VAL A 296 -13.17 0.08 21.74
C VAL A 296 -12.39 -0.51 22.92
N ALA A 297 -13.09 -1.01 23.95
CA ALA A 297 -12.45 -1.60 25.13
C ALA A 297 -11.56 -2.81 24.81
N ASP A 298 -12.08 -3.78 24.04
CA ASP A 298 -11.32 -4.91 23.52
C ASP A 298 -11.51 -5.06 22.00
N ALA A 299 -10.49 -4.65 21.25
CA ALA A 299 -10.51 -4.69 19.79
C ALA A 299 -10.49 -6.12 19.23
N ASN A 300 -9.90 -7.09 19.95
CA ASN A 300 -9.86 -8.48 19.49
C ASN A 300 -11.23 -9.14 19.69
N GLU A 301 -11.87 -8.90 20.83
CA GLU A 301 -13.23 -9.40 21.10
C GLU A 301 -14.22 -8.88 20.06
N VAL A 302 -14.22 -7.56 19.80
CA VAL A 302 -15.09 -6.97 18.78
C VAL A 302 -14.78 -7.52 17.39
N PHE A 303 -13.51 -7.67 17.03
CA PHE A 303 -13.11 -8.24 15.73
C PHE A 303 -13.60 -9.68 15.56
N GLU A 304 -13.35 -10.57 16.52
CA GLU A 304 -13.79 -11.97 16.44
C GLU A 304 -15.32 -12.07 16.50
N GLY A 305 -15.98 -11.21 17.28
CA GLY A 305 -17.45 -11.12 17.34
C GLY A 305 -18.09 -10.70 16.02
N LEU A 306 -17.51 -9.71 15.32
CA LEU A 306 -17.95 -9.30 13.97
C LEU A 306 -17.69 -10.41 12.95
N LYS A 307 -16.50 -11.02 13.01
CA LYS A 307 -16.12 -12.11 12.12
C LYS A 307 -17.03 -13.33 12.27
N ALA A 308 -17.40 -13.70 13.49
CA ALA A 308 -18.36 -14.77 13.77
C ALA A 308 -19.76 -14.48 13.16
N ARG A 309 -20.09 -13.20 12.96
CA ARG A 309 -21.30 -12.72 12.28
C ARG A 309 -21.10 -12.46 10.79
N ARG A 310 -20.02 -12.98 10.21
CA ARG A 310 -19.66 -12.83 8.79
C ARG A 310 -19.44 -11.37 8.37
N ILE A 311 -18.94 -10.52 9.27
CA ILE A 311 -18.51 -9.16 8.97
C ILE A 311 -17.00 -9.08 9.19
N LEU A 312 -16.24 -8.85 8.13
CA LEU A 312 -14.79 -8.76 8.20
C LEU A 312 -14.35 -7.29 8.22
N VAL A 313 -13.72 -6.86 9.30
CA VAL A 313 -13.09 -5.53 9.44
C VAL A 313 -11.59 -5.68 9.65
N LYS A 314 -10.83 -4.57 9.60
CA LYS A 314 -9.39 -4.62 9.90
C LYS A 314 -9.13 -4.36 11.39
N ASN A 315 -8.57 -5.35 12.10
CA ASN A 315 -8.05 -5.13 13.45
C ASN A 315 -6.60 -4.61 13.40
N VAL A 316 -6.42 -3.33 13.73
CA VAL A 316 -5.12 -2.65 13.72
C VAL A 316 -4.43 -2.59 15.10
N HIS A 317 -5.02 -3.17 16.14
CA HIS A 317 -4.44 -3.16 17.50
C HIS A 317 -3.04 -3.80 17.56
N ARG A 318 -2.83 -4.89 16.80
CA ARG A 318 -1.55 -5.61 16.78
C ARG A 318 -0.42 -4.87 16.05
N TRP A 319 -0.71 -3.82 15.28
CA TRP A 319 0.33 -3.01 14.64
C TRP A 319 1.05 -2.07 15.60
N GLN A 320 0.43 -1.70 16.72
CA GLN A 320 1.01 -0.78 17.71
C GLN A 320 1.99 -1.45 18.69
N ARG A 321 2.15 -2.77 18.65
CA ARG A 321 3.15 -3.46 19.46
C ARG A 321 4.38 -3.74 18.59
N PRO A 322 5.55 -3.15 18.89
CA PRO A 322 6.80 -3.62 18.30
C PRO A 322 6.88 -5.13 18.52
N ARG A 323 6.98 -5.91 17.45
CA ARG A 323 7.42 -7.30 17.56
C ARG A 323 8.84 -7.22 18.13
N LYS A 324 8.98 -7.54 19.42
CA LYS A 324 10.24 -7.58 20.18
C LYS A 324 11.48 -7.65 19.28
N THR A 325 12.04 -6.51 18.93
CA THR A 325 13.44 -6.41 18.53
C THR A 325 14.22 -6.26 19.82
N THR A 326 15.02 -7.29 20.09
CA THR A 326 16.14 -7.28 21.03
C THR A 326 17.00 -6.03 20.81
N CYS A 327 16.81 -5.00 21.63
CA CYS A 327 17.82 -4.42 22.52
C CYS A 327 17.25 -3.12 23.13
N CYS A 328 17.25 -3.04 24.45
CA CYS A 328 17.06 -1.85 25.29
C CYS A 328 15.76 -1.04 25.16
N SER A 329 14.85 -1.26 26.11
CA SER A 329 13.87 -0.24 26.57
C SER A 329 14.58 1.01 27.09
N PRO A 330 13.83 2.12 27.20
CA PRO A 330 13.52 2.62 28.54
C PRO A 330 12.03 2.69 28.82
N LEU A 331 11.71 2.45 30.10
CA LEU A 331 10.43 2.67 30.73
C LEU A 331 9.96 4.13 30.62
N ALA A 332 8.65 4.32 30.62
CA ALA A 332 8.04 5.46 31.31
C ALA A 332 6.97 4.91 32.27
N SER A 333 7.38 4.70 33.51
CA SER A 333 6.50 4.68 34.68
C SER A 333 6.67 6.02 35.39
N SER A 334 5.57 6.72 35.66
CA SER A 334 5.51 7.68 36.77
C SER A 334 4.11 7.64 37.37
N PHE A 335 4.09 7.44 38.68
CA PHE A 335 2.95 7.26 39.58
C PHE A 335 2.36 8.58 40.06
N ALA A 336 1.08 8.52 40.48
CA ALA A 336 0.50 9.08 41.72
C ALA A 336 -0.98 8.66 41.74
N ASP A 337 -1.35 7.50 42.28
CA ASP A 337 -1.72 7.20 43.68
C ASP A 337 -2.74 8.18 44.30
N GLU A 338 -4.01 7.74 44.40
CA GLU A 338 -4.80 7.91 45.63
C GLU A 338 -5.73 6.70 45.83
N ARG A 339 -5.35 5.87 46.81
CA ARG A 339 -6.19 5.28 47.88
C ARG A 339 -7.58 4.77 47.51
N HIS A 340 -7.77 3.45 47.59
CA HIS A 340 -8.85 2.86 48.40
C HIS A 340 -8.55 1.43 48.85
N GLN A 341 -8.85 1.17 50.12
CA GLN A 341 -8.61 -0.06 50.88
C GLN A 341 -9.68 -1.13 50.59
N GLY A 342 -9.33 -2.41 50.63
CA GLY A 342 -10.31 -3.52 50.73
C GLY A 342 -9.74 -4.91 50.39
N PRO A 343 -10.11 -6.00 51.08
CA PRO A 343 -9.13 -7.01 51.49
C PRO A 343 -8.98 -8.24 50.58
N ARG A 344 -7.81 -8.87 50.76
CA ARG A 344 -7.28 -10.08 50.16
C ARG A 344 -8.14 -11.32 50.45
N PHE A 345 -8.48 -12.09 49.41
CA PHE A 345 -8.85 -13.50 49.56
C PHE A 345 -7.76 -14.43 48.99
N ARG A 346 -7.29 -15.34 49.84
CA ARG A 346 -6.30 -16.38 49.54
C ARG A 346 -6.94 -17.57 48.81
N ARG A 347 -6.21 -18.05 47.80
CA ARG A 347 -5.97 -19.45 47.36
C ARG A 347 -7.15 -20.45 47.37
N ARG A 348 -7.34 -21.12 46.22
CA ARG A 348 -7.24 -22.59 46.10
C ARG A 348 -7.11 -23.01 44.62
N ARG A 349 -6.07 -23.78 44.32
CA ARG A 349 -5.96 -24.65 43.12
C ARG A 349 -6.60 -26.00 43.44
N PRO A 350 -7.15 -26.69 42.43
CA PRO A 350 -6.92 -28.14 42.28
C PRO A 350 -6.37 -28.44 40.88
N ALA A 351 -5.19 -29.05 40.77
CA ALA A 351 -4.96 -30.51 40.69
C ALA A 351 -5.22 -31.07 39.28
N ARG A 352 -4.13 -31.38 38.57
CA ARG A 352 -4.09 -32.24 37.38
C ARG A 352 -4.36 -33.70 37.78
N PRO A 353 -5.00 -34.51 36.92
CA PRO A 353 -4.73 -35.93 36.87
C PRO A 353 -3.72 -36.28 35.77
N ARG A 354 -3.11 -37.44 35.99
CA ARG A 354 -1.92 -38.00 35.37
C ARG A 354 -2.20 -38.66 34.01
N ARG A 355 -1.10 -38.84 33.28
CA ARG A 355 -0.94 -39.70 32.09
C ARG A 355 -1.22 -41.18 32.40
N ALA A 356 -1.86 -41.84 31.44
CA ALA A 356 -1.62 -43.22 30.99
C ALA A 356 -1.67 -43.12 29.44
N GLY A 357 -0.90 -43.78 28.59
CA GLY A 357 -0.07 -44.97 28.74
C GLY A 357 -0.52 -45.98 27.67
N HIS A 358 0.30 -46.19 26.64
CA HIS A 358 0.20 -47.20 25.55
C HIS A 358 -0.98 -46.98 24.57
N GLU A 359 -0.90 -47.29 23.27
CA GLU A 359 -0.19 -48.36 22.56
C GLU A 359 0.43 -47.87 21.22
N ARG A 360 1.46 -48.61 20.79
CA ARG A 360 2.00 -48.62 19.43
C ARG A 360 1.21 -49.65 18.64
N ASP A 361 1.02 -49.42 17.35
CA ASP A 361 0.99 -50.51 16.37
C ASP A 361 1.65 -50.03 15.07
N ASP A 362 2.59 -50.87 14.62
CA ASP A 362 3.31 -50.85 13.36
C ASP A 362 2.51 -51.65 12.31
N ASP A 363 2.54 -51.23 11.05
CA ASP A 363 2.81 -52.09 9.88
C ASP A 363 2.76 -51.23 8.59
N HIS A 364 3.85 -51.15 7.79
CA HIS A 364 4.11 -51.95 6.56
C HIS A 364 3.05 -51.76 5.45
N ARG A 365 3.33 -51.64 4.14
CA ARG A 365 4.44 -51.95 3.22
C ARG A 365 4.07 -51.29 1.86
N ARG A 366 5.02 -50.70 1.12
CA ARG A 366 5.64 -51.17 -0.15
C ARG A 366 4.73 -51.43 -1.37
N GLY A 367 5.21 -50.95 -2.53
CA GLY A 367 4.96 -51.47 -3.90
C GLY A 367 4.79 -50.32 -4.91
N GLU A 368 5.80 -49.94 -5.72
CA GLU A 368 6.20 -50.54 -7.02
C GLU A 368 5.01 -50.76 -7.98
N SER A 369 5.04 -50.54 -9.29
CA SER A 369 6.01 -50.15 -10.31
C SER A 369 5.22 -49.98 -11.62
N GLY A 370 5.77 -49.34 -12.66
CA GLY A 370 5.07 -49.26 -13.96
C GLY A 370 5.86 -48.59 -15.07
N ARG A 371 6.87 -49.29 -15.61
CA ARG A 371 7.58 -48.95 -16.86
C ARG A 371 6.74 -49.27 -18.10
N ARG A 372 6.94 -48.48 -19.17
CA ARG A 372 7.01 -48.81 -20.64
C ARG A 372 6.94 -47.46 -21.39
N GLY A 373 7.74 -47.06 -22.38
CA GLY A 373 8.77 -47.72 -23.18
C GLY A 373 8.43 -47.66 -24.68
N SER A 374 8.99 -46.70 -25.45
CA SER A 374 9.36 -46.80 -26.90
C SER A 374 9.75 -45.40 -27.43
N ARG A 375 11.02 -45.06 -27.73
CA ARG A 375 11.85 -45.35 -28.93
C ARG A 375 11.40 -44.67 -30.25
N ARG A 376 12.26 -43.73 -30.69
CA ARG A 376 12.72 -43.36 -32.06
C ARG A 376 11.66 -42.72 -32.99
N ALA A 377 11.98 -41.73 -33.84
CA ALA A 377 13.15 -41.59 -34.68
C ALA A 377 13.57 -40.13 -34.98
N ARG A 378 14.80 -40.02 -35.49
CA ARG A 378 15.46 -38.84 -36.04
C ARG A 378 14.84 -38.49 -37.39
N ASP A 379 14.83 -37.21 -37.75
CA ASP A 379 15.29 -36.86 -39.09
C ASP A 379 15.95 -35.47 -39.14
N ARG A 380 17.06 -35.44 -39.88
CA ARG A 380 17.92 -34.28 -40.18
C ARG A 380 17.65 -33.88 -41.63
N ARG A 381 17.69 -32.58 -41.92
CA ARG A 381 18.16 -31.90 -43.16
C ARG A 381 17.53 -30.50 -43.16
N ALA A 382 18.07 -29.45 -43.76
CA ALA A 382 19.40 -29.02 -44.15
C ALA A 382 19.21 -27.55 -44.56
N VAL A 383 20.20 -26.70 -44.28
CA VAL A 383 20.29 -25.30 -44.70
C VAL A 383 20.59 -25.23 -46.21
N PRO A 384 20.28 -24.11 -46.88
CA PRO A 384 21.35 -23.47 -47.65
C PRO A 384 21.50 -21.97 -47.36
N ARG A 385 22.77 -21.56 -47.30
CA ARG A 385 23.26 -20.18 -47.32
C ARG A 385 23.61 -19.79 -48.77
N SER A 386 23.40 -18.53 -49.13
CA SER A 386 24.22 -17.76 -50.09
C SER A 386 24.07 -16.27 -49.70
N HIS A 387 25.13 -15.56 -49.26
CA HIS A 387 26.05 -14.69 -50.05
C HIS A 387 25.28 -13.70 -50.95
N ALA A 388 25.40 -12.36 -50.83
CA ALA A 388 26.61 -11.54 -50.79
C ALA A 388 26.42 -10.14 -50.13
N ARG A 389 27.53 -9.50 -49.73
CA ARG A 389 27.69 -8.07 -49.33
C ARG A 389 28.11 -7.21 -50.57
N PRO A 390 28.56 -5.94 -50.44
CA PRO A 390 27.79 -4.70 -50.31
C PRO A 390 28.13 -3.66 -51.42
N GLY A 391 27.27 -2.66 -51.64
CA GLY A 391 27.54 -1.54 -52.58
C GLY A 391 27.54 -0.17 -51.88
N ARG A 392 28.69 0.52 -51.91
CA ARG A 392 28.87 1.97 -51.66
C ARG A 392 28.43 2.79 -52.88
N ALA A 393 27.89 4.00 -52.68
CA ALA A 393 28.14 5.24 -53.48
C ALA A 393 27.27 6.41 -52.95
N SER A 394 27.89 7.47 -52.39
CA SER A 394 27.98 8.87 -52.89
C SER A 394 26.67 9.70 -52.80
N ARG A 395 26.58 10.71 -51.92
CA ARG A 395 26.92 12.14 -52.17
C ARG A 395 26.38 12.70 -53.51
N HIS A 396 25.29 13.47 -53.45
CA HIS A 396 25.18 14.88 -53.90
C HIS A 396 23.70 15.27 -54.08
N ALA A 397 23.24 16.24 -53.28
CA ALA A 397 22.49 17.44 -53.68
C ALA A 397 22.34 18.30 -52.42
#